data_AF-A0A1X0RSA8-F1
#
_entry.id   AF-A0A1X0RSA8-F1
#
_cell.length_a   1.000
_cell.length_b   1.000
_cell.length_c   1.000
_cell.angle_alpha   90.00
_cell.angle_beta   90.00
_cell.angle_gamma   90.00
#
_symmetry.space_group_name_H-M   'P 1'
#
loop_
_entity.id
_entity.type
_entity.pdbx_description
1 polymer ?
#
loop_
_entity_poly.entity_id
_entity_poly.type
_entity_poly.pdbx_seq_one_letter_code
_entity_poly.pdbx_strand_id
1 'polypeptide(L)'
;MKYILMESIQAKRNRLFCKLIQEIKLGIWDTNLDISSILFGLCFELCKLNTMEKEDLDLVDSPLIHHLLDLVQETRGDAQESFNYDVIHLIMVFNEQYMMSGSNENLILDVLSQRIGTSDIFSANLIFMLNRSIDIILRELCGLGDTKEGQTLLDAYLRVLEPLLENTQLNRRPYKKEEIYRVLQQLIHPGMQRKAHSTTKRLVKRIIEDWYDCCSSPATSSLGPSTPADDIPEDVLAKQVV
;
A
#
# COMPACT_ATOMS: atom_id res chain seq x y z
N MET A 1 -1.92 14.18 39.19
CA MET A 1 -3.16 13.40 39.00
C MET A 1 -3.39 12.99 37.53
N LYS A 2 -3.27 13.87 36.53
CA LYS A 2 -3.36 13.50 35.09
C LYS A 2 -2.31 12.46 34.63
N TYR A 3 -1.06 12.57 35.09
CA TYR A 3 0.03 11.65 34.70
C TYR A 3 -0.20 10.20 35.17
N ILE A 4 -0.56 10.01 36.45
CA ILE A 4 -0.86 8.69 37.03
C ILE A 4 -2.05 8.01 36.32
N LEU A 5 -3.03 8.80 35.89
CA LEU A 5 -4.17 8.32 35.13
C LEU A 5 -3.77 7.88 33.72
N MET A 6 -2.91 8.65 33.04
CA MET A 6 -2.37 8.27 31.73
C MET A 6 -1.52 7.00 31.80
N GLU A 7 -0.65 6.87 32.79
CA GLU A 7 0.18 5.70 33.02
C GLU A 7 -0.66 4.44 33.33
N SER A 8 -1.73 4.61 34.12
CA SER A 8 -2.68 3.52 34.41
C SER A 8 -3.53 3.11 33.19
N ILE A 9 -3.86 4.07 32.33
CA ILE A 9 -4.58 3.81 31.06
C ILE A 9 -3.65 3.10 30.08
N GLN A 10 -2.40 3.57 29.95
CA GLN A 10 -1.37 2.96 29.12
C GLN A 10 -1.12 1.51 29.54
N ALA A 11 -0.86 1.26 30.82
CA ALA A 11 -0.59 -0.09 31.33
C ALA A 11 -1.77 -1.07 31.16
N LYS A 12 -3.02 -0.59 31.30
CA LYS A 12 -4.22 -1.41 31.03
C LYS A 12 -4.41 -1.67 29.54
N ARG A 13 -4.05 -0.72 28.69
CA ARG A 13 -4.18 -0.79 27.23
C ARG A 13 -3.13 -1.74 26.63
N ASN A 14 -1.89 -1.68 27.07
CA ASN A 14 -0.85 -2.63 26.66
C ASN A 14 -1.31 -4.06 26.99
N ARG A 15 -1.91 -4.27 28.18
CA ARG A 15 -2.51 -5.57 28.54
C ARG A 15 -3.67 -5.99 27.64
N LEU A 16 -4.48 -5.05 27.16
CA LEU A 16 -5.56 -5.36 26.22
C LEU A 16 -4.98 -5.75 24.87
N PHE A 17 -4.04 -4.98 24.32
CA PHE A 17 -3.35 -5.30 23.08
C PHE A 17 -2.67 -6.68 23.15
N CYS A 18 -1.92 -6.98 24.22
CA CYS A 18 -1.34 -8.30 24.44
C CYS A 18 -2.36 -9.42 24.34
N LYS A 19 -3.52 -9.25 24.97
CA LYS A 19 -4.59 -10.24 24.93
C LYS A 19 -5.15 -10.40 23.53
N LEU A 20 -5.41 -9.30 22.81
CA LEU A 20 -5.94 -9.38 21.44
C LEU A 20 -4.95 -10.12 20.53
N ILE A 21 -3.65 -9.80 20.59
CA ILE A 21 -2.63 -10.51 19.83
C ILE A 21 -2.57 -11.99 20.20
N GLN A 22 -2.67 -12.31 21.49
CA GLN A 22 -2.71 -13.71 21.94
C GLN A 22 -3.93 -14.45 21.38
N GLU A 23 -5.12 -13.85 21.41
CA GLU A 23 -6.34 -14.44 20.83
C GLU A 23 -6.22 -14.62 19.31
N ILE A 24 -5.60 -13.67 18.61
CA ILE A 24 -5.30 -13.81 17.17
C ILE A 24 -4.34 -14.98 16.94
N LYS A 25 -3.28 -15.12 17.74
CA LYS A 25 -2.32 -16.23 17.63
C LYS A 25 -2.94 -17.61 17.96
N LEU A 26 -3.90 -17.66 18.87
CA LEU A 26 -4.60 -18.91 19.26
C LEU A 26 -5.58 -19.39 18.20
N GLY A 27 -5.96 -18.52 17.28
CA GLY A 27 -6.70 -18.85 16.09
C GLY A 27 -8.18 -19.09 16.25
N ILE A 28 -8.85 -18.11 16.84
CA ILE A 28 -10.29 -18.13 17.08
C ILE A 28 -11.11 -17.97 15.78
N TRP A 29 -10.50 -17.68 14.62
CA TRP A 29 -11.23 -17.39 13.38
C TRP A 29 -12.09 -18.53 12.85
N ASP A 30 -11.77 -19.78 13.19
CA ASP A 30 -12.58 -20.95 12.79
C ASP A 30 -13.92 -21.04 13.54
N THR A 31 -14.08 -20.34 14.67
CA THR A 31 -15.28 -20.46 15.51
C THR A 31 -16.41 -19.52 15.10
N ASN A 32 -16.11 -18.25 14.83
CA ASN A 32 -17.10 -17.26 14.37
C ASN A 32 -16.40 -16.05 13.72
N LEU A 33 -16.61 -15.86 12.41
CA LEU A 33 -16.04 -14.76 11.63
C LEU A 33 -16.46 -13.38 12.13
N ASP A 34 -17.67 -13.22 12.68
CA ASP A 34 -18.15 -11.93 13.19
C ASP A 34 -17.33 -11.49 14.41
N ILE A 35 -17.04 -12.44 15.30
CA ILE A 35 -16.22 -12.19 16.50
C ILE A 35 -14.79 -11.86 16.08
N SER A 36 -14.26 -12.57 15.08
CA SER A 36 -12.93 -12.31 14.55
C SER A 36 -12.83 -10.95 13.86
N SER A 37 -13.83 -10.53 13.09
CA SER A 37 -13.86 -9.18 12.51
C SER A 37 -13.85 -8.11 13.61
N ILE A 38 -14.62 -8.27 14.69
CA ILE A 38 -14.58 -7.36 15.85
C ILE A 38 -13.19 -7.36 16.52
N LEU A 39 -12.58 -8.52 16.71
CA LEU A 39 -11.24 -8.67 17.30
C LEU A 39 -10.18 -7.93 16.47
N PHE A 40 -10.17 -8.16 15.17
CA PHE A 40 -9.22 -7.55 14.24
C PHE A 40 -9.47 -6.04 14.11
N GLY A 41 -10.72 -5.61 13.99
CA GLY A 41 -11.10 -4.21 13.95
C GLY A 41 -10.71 -3.46 15.22
N LEU A 42 -10.90 -4.06 16.40
CA LEU A 42 -10.47 -3.48 17.66
C LEU A 42 -8.95 -3.37 17.74
N CYS A 43 -8.22 -4.41 17.33
CA CYS A 43 -6.76 -4.39 17.29
C CYS A 43 -6.24 -3.29 16.35
N PHE A 44 -6.84 -3.19 15.17
CA PHE A 44 -6.53 -2.15 14.18
C PHE A 44 -6.73 -0.74 14.74
N GLU A 45 -7.90 -0.46 15.35
CA GLU A 45 -8.18 0.86 15.92
C GLU A 45 -7.23 1.20 17.08
N LEU A 46 -6.82 0.22 17.88
CA LEU A 46 -5.84 0.43 18.96
C LEU A 46 -4.46 0.81 18.42
N CYS A 47 -3.99 0.12 17.37
CA CYS A 47 -2.73 0.45 16.71
C CYS A 47 -2.78 1.84 16.07
N LYS A 48 -3.90 2.22 15.47
CA LYS A 48 -4.05 3.52 14.82
C LYS A 48 -4.08 4.70 15.79
N LEU A 49 -4.64 4.53 16.99
CA LEU A 49 -4.81 5.61 17.96
C LEU A 49 -3.52 6.01 18.67
N ASN A 50 -2.52 5.13 18.75
CA ASN A 50 -1.28 5.43 19.46
C ASN A 50 -0.10 4.65 18.90
N THR A 51 1.06 5.31 18.84
CA THR A 51 2.31 4.63 18.50
C THR A 51 2.61 3.52 19.50
N MET A 52 2.87 2.32 19.01
CA MET A 52 3.19 1.16 19.85
C MET A 52 4.56 1.29 20.50
N GLU A 53 4.66 0.84 21.75
CA GLU A 53 5.94 0.69 22.42
C GLU A 53 6.69 -0.54 21.89
N LYS A 54 8.01 -0.57 22.07
CA LYS A 54 8.84 -1.67 21.56
C LYS A 54 8.39 -3.04 22.11
N GLU A 55 8.01 -3.07 23.38
CA GLU A 55 7.52 -4.29 24.07
C GLU A 55 6.24 -4.84 23.44
N ASP A 56 5.33 -3.97 22.99
CA ASP A 56 4.11 -4.37 22.29
C ASP A 56 4.41 -4.78 20.84
N LEU A 57 5.36 -4.12 20.18
CA LEU A 57 5.83 -4.50 18.83
C LEU A 57 6.50 -5.87 18.81
N ASP A 58 7.21 -6.24 19.89
CA ASP A 58 7.84 -7.56 20.02
C ASP A 58 6.80 -8.71 20.07
N LEU A 59 5.53 -8.39 20.37
CA LEU A 59 4.42 -9.36 20.30
C LEU A 59 4.00 -9.65 18.86
N VAL A 60 4.25 -8.72 17.94
CA VAL A 60 4.04 -8.91 16.50
C VAL A 60 5.28 -9.59 15.95
N ASP A 61 5.28 -10.93 16.02
CA ASP A 61 6.41 -11.75 15.58
C ASP A 61 6.21 -12.27 14.14
N SER A 62 7.29 -12.81 13.56
CA SER A 62 7.27 -13.36 12.20
C SER A 62 6.19 -14.45 12.02
N PRO A 63 5.99 -15.40 12.97
CA PRO A 63 4.92 -16.38 12.88
C PRO A 63 3.52 -15.76 12.77
N LEU A 64 3.23 -14.71 13.55
CA LEU A 64 1.96 -14.00 13.43
C LEU A 64 1.77 -13.39 12.04
N ILE A 65 2.79 -12.72 11.50
CA ILE A 65 2.68 -12.07 10.18
C ILE A 65 2.48 -13.12 9.08
N HIS A 66 3.21 -14.23 9.13
CA HIS A 66 2.99 -15.36 8.22
C HIS A 66 1.56 -15.87 8.30
N HIS A 67 1.05 -16.05 9.52
CA HIS A 67 -0.29 -16.50 9.75
C HIS A 67 -1.35 -15.51 9.22
N LEU A 68 -1.19 -14.20 9.42
CA LEU A 68 -2.08 -13.17 8.86
C LEU A 68 -2.07 -13.20 7.32
N LEU A 69 -0.90 -13.38 6.71
CA LEU A 69 -0.80 -13.52 5.26
C LEU A 69 -1.52 -14.78 4.76
N ASP A 70 -1.40 -15.90 5.47
CA ASP A 70 -2.10 -17.13 5.14
C ASP A 70 -3.63 -16.95 5.24
N LEU A 71 -4.12 -16.25 6.28
CA LEU A 71 -5.54 -15.88 6.39
C LEU A 71 -6.05 -15.08 5.20
N VAL A 72 -5.27 -14.12 4.70
CA VAL A 72 -5.66 -13.35 3.51
C VAL A 72 -5.80 -14.26 2.28
N GLN A 73 -4.96 -15.29 2.16
CA GLN A 73 -5.02 -16.23 1.05
C GLN A 73 -6.22 -17.18 1.18
N GLU A 74 -6.56 -17.60 2.40
CA GLU A 74 -7.67 -18.52 2.69
C GLU A 74 -9.05 -17.84 2.53
N THR A 75 -9.16 -16.57 2.93
CA THR A 75 -10.43 -15.82 3.00
C THR A 75 -10.79 -15.06 1.71
N ARG A 76 -10.27 -15.50 0.57
CA ARG A 76 -10.45 -14.85 -0.75
C ARG A 76 -11.87 -14.88 -1.33
N GLY A 77 -12.83 -15.55 -0.67
CA GLY A 77 -14.19 -15.70 -1.18
C GLY A 77 -15.07 -14.49 -0.86
N ASP A 78 -16.00 -14.15 -1.76
CA ASP A 78 -16.88 -12.97 -1.64
C ASP A 78 -17.63 -12.88 -0.30
N ALA A 79 -18.01 -14.01 0.30
CA ALA A 79 -18.72 -14.04 1.59
C ALA A 79 -17.83 -13.59 2.78
N GLN A 80 -16.52 -13.62 2.63
CA GLN A 80 -15.52 -13.31 3.65
C GLN A 80 -14.70 -12.06 3.30
N GLU A 81 -15.06 -11.35 2.23
CA GLU A 81 -14.31 -10.22 1.71
C GLU A 81 -14.11 -9.12 2.77
N SER A 82 -15.14 -8.81 3.57
CA SER A 82 -15.02 -7.83 4.65
C SER A 82 -13.94 -8.19 5.67
N PHE A 83 -13.92 -9.45 6.11
CA PHE A 83 -12.91 -9.95 7.04
C PHE A 83 -11.52 -9.98 6.40
N ASN A 84 -11.43 -10.36 5.12
CA ASN A 84 -10.17 -10.31 4.37
C ASN A 84 -9.55 -8.91 4.42
N TYR A 85 -10.34 -7.86 4.20
CA TYR A 85 -9.88 -6.48 4.31
C TYR A 85 -9.52 -6.08 5.75
N ASP A 86 -10.21 -6.59 6.78
CA ASP A 86 -9.82 -6.36 8.19
C ASP A 86 -8.41 -6.90 8.48
N VAL A 87 -8.09 -8.09 7.97
CA VAL A 87 -6.74 -8.69 8.09
C VAL A 87 -5.70 -7.83 7.36
N ILE A 88 -6.00 -7.39 6.14
CA ILE A 88 -5.10 -6.55 5.34
C ILE A 88 -4.85 -5.21 6.03
N HIS A 89 -5.89 -4.55 6.53
CA HIS A 89 -5.76 -3.30 7.29
C HIS A 89 -4.92 -3.49 8.54
N LEU A 90 -5.05 -4.62 9.22
CA LEU A 90 -4.22 -4.94 10.39
C LEU A 90 -2.74 -5.09 10.02
N ILE A 91 -2.43 -5.78 8.91
CA ILE A 91 -1.04 -5.88 8.40
C ILE A 91 -0.50 -4.49 8.06
N MET A 92 -1.31 -3.66 7.40
CA MET A 92 -0.91 -2.30 7.01
C MET A 92 -0.65 -1.40 8.22
N VAL A 93 -1.49 -1.45 9.26
CA VAL A 93 -1.25 -0.65 10.46
C VAL A 93 -0.02 -1.14 11.21
N PHE A 94 0.27 -2.44 11.27
CA PHE A 94 1.54 -2.91 11.84
C PHE A 94 2.75 -2.38 11.08
N ASN A 95 2.71 -2.37 9.75
CA ASN A 95 3.77 -1.76 8.95
C ASN A 95 3.94 -0.26 9.29
N GLU A 96 2.84 0.48 9.46
CA GLU A 96 2.87 1.87 9.93
C GLU A 96 3.51 2.00 11.31
N GLN A 97 3.18 1.12 12.25
CA GLN A 97 3.77 1.13 13.59
C GLN A 97 5.27 0.86 13.56
N TYR A 98 5.75 -0.07 12.74
CA TYR A 98 7.19 -0.28 12.54
C TYR A 98 7.87 0.97 11.97
N MET A 99 7.28 1.63 10.97
CA MET A 99 7.82 2.89 10.44
C MET A 99 7.85 4.02 11.48
N MET A 100 6.84 4.10 12.35
CA MET A 100 6.76 5.12 13.41
C MET A 100 7.68 4.83 14.60
N SER A 101 8.07 3.57 14.82
CA SER A 101 8.92 3.16 15.94
C SER A 101 10.35 3.74 15.88
N GLY A 102 10.77 4.26 14.72
CA GLY A 102 12.14 4.70 14.48
C GLY A 102 13.16 3.55 14.38
N SER A 103 12.69 2.30 14.33
CA SER A 103 13.50 1.13 14.03
C SER A 103 13.96 1.17 12.56
N ASN A 104 15.20 0.73 12.31
CA ASN A 104 15.67 0.50 10.95
C ASN A 104 15.16 -0.83 10.37
N GLU A 105 14.58 -1.69 11.22
CA GLU A 105 14.08 -3.01 10.86
C GLU A 105 12.55 -2.96 10.80
N ASN A 106 12.00 -3.49 9.71
CA ASN A 106 10.57 -3.61 9.51
C ASN A 106 10.25 -5.06 9.19
N LEU A 107 9.78 -5.76 10.22
CA LEU A 107 9.51 -7.18 10.15
C LEU A 107 8.47 -7.54 9.08
N ILE A 108 7.50 -6.65 8.82
CA ILE A 108 6.50 -6.86 7.76
C ILE A 108 7.18 -6.91 6.40
N LEU A 109 8.08 -5.97 6.12
CA LEU A 109 8.84 -5.95 4.87
C LEU A 109 9.77 -7.16 4.76
N ASP A 110 10.42 -7.54 5.85
CA ASP A 110 11.30 -8.72 5.89
C ASP A 110 10.52 -10.00 5.57
N VAL A 111 9.36 -10.21 6.20
CA VAL A 111 8.49 -11.36 5.94
C VAL A 111 7.95 -11.36 4.51
N LEU A 112 7.53 -10.20 4.00
CA LEU A 112 7.07 -10.07 2.61
C LEU A 112 8.17 -10.39 1.61
N SER A 113 9.42 -10.00 1.89
CA SER A 113 10.58 -10.32 1.05
C SER A 113 10.86 -11.83 0.96
N GLN A 114 10.53 -12.58 2.01
CA GLN A 114 10.68 -14.04 2.06
C GLN A 114 9.53 -14.77 1.35
N ARG A 115 8.39 -14.10 1.16
CA ARG A 115 7.13 -14.67 0.62
C ARG A 115 6.81 -14.22 -0.81
N ILE A 116 7.82 -13.81 -1.56
CA ILE A 116 7.65 -13.42 -2.96
C ILE A 116 7.06 -14.59 -3.74
N GLY A 117 5.90 -14.38 -4.37
CA GLY A 117 5.18 -15.38 -5.16
C GLY A 117 4.27 -16.33 -4.37
N THR A 118 4.13 -16.14 -3.06
CA THR A 118 3.18 -16.94 -2.23
C THR A 118 2.03 -16.11 -1.65
N SER A 119 2.08 -14.79 -1.79
CA SER A 119 1.10 -13.85 -1.23
C SER A 119 0.31 -13.12 -2.33
N ASP A 120 -0.16 -13.89 -3.31
CA ASP A 120 -0.79 -13.34 -4.52
C ASP A 120 -2.07 -12.55 -4.23
N ILE A 121 -2.95 -13.03 -3.34
CA ILE A 121 -4.21 -12.36 -3.00
C ILE A 121 -3.92 -11.06 -2.25
N PHE A 122 -3.03 -11.12 -1.26
CA PHE A 122 -2.57 -9.92 -0.56
C PHE A 122 -2.01 -8.89 -1.54
N SER A 123 -1.12 -9.30 -2.45
CA SER A 123 -0.54 -8.38 -3.44
C SER A 123 -1.58 -7.81 -4.41
N ALA A 124 -2.54 -8.62 -4.87
CA ALA A 124 -3.63 -8.18 -5.73
C ALA A 124 -4.53 -7.15 -5.03
N ASN A 125 -4.84 -7.36 -3.74
CA ASN A 125 -5.61 -6.41 -2.94
C ASN A 125 -4.82 -5.12 -2.68
N LEU A 126 -3.52 -5.20 -2.42
CA LEU A 126 -2.67 -4.01 -2.32
C LEU A 126 -2.69 -3.20 -3.63
N ILE A 127 -2.60 -3.87 -4.78
CA ILE A 127 -2.69 -3.23 -6.10
C ILE A 127 -4.03 -2.52 -6.28
N PHE A 128 -5.13 -3.19 -5.94
CA PHE A 128 -6.46 -2.62 -6.06
C PHE A 128 -6.61 -1.38 -5.17
N MET A 129 -6.18 -1.45 -3.91
CA MET A 129 -6.19 -0.33 -2.98
C MET A 129 -5.30 0.84 -3.43
N LEU A 130 -4.11 0.55 -3.97
CA LEU A 130 -3.21 1.57 -4.53
C LEU A 130 -3.86 2.28 -5.73
N ASN A 131 -4.42 1.53 -6.68
CA ASN A 131 -5.11 2.14 -7.83
C ASN A 131 -6.30 2.99 -7.36
N ARG A 132 -7.05 2.51 -6.36
CA ARG A 132 -8.17 3.25 -5.78
C ARG A 132 -7.73 4.52 -5.06
N SER A 133 -6.58 4.51 -4.39
CA SER A 133 -6.03 5.69 -3.73
C SER A 133 -5.61 6.75 -4.73
N ILE A 134 -5.07 6.37 -5.90
CA ILE A 134 -4.83 7.29 -7.02
C ILE A 134 -6.12 7.96 -7.48
N ASP A 135 -7.21 7.20 -7.65
CA ASP A 135 -8.52 7.77 -8.03
C ASP A 135 -9.05 8.77 -6.99
N ILE A 136 -8.80 8.53 -5.70
CA ILE A 136 -9.15 9.45 -4.62
C ILE A 136 -8.27 10.71 -4.72
N ILE A 137 -6.94 10.55 -4.85
CA ILE A 137 -6.01 11.67 -4.99
C ILE A 137 -6.40 12.56 -6.17
N LEU A 138 -6.67 11.98 -7.35
CA LEU A 138 -7.06 12.76 -8.54
C LEU A 138 -8.36 13.53 -8.32
N ARG A 139 -9.35 12.92 -7.66
CA ARG A 139 -10.61 13.59 -7.32
C ARG A 139 -10.40 14.76 -6.37
N GLU A 140 -9.62 14.54 -5.31
CA GLU A 140 -9.32 15.58 -4.32
C GLU A 140 -8.53 16.72 -4.97
N LEU A 141 -7.50 16.43 -5.79
CA LEU A 141 -6.74 17.45 -6.52
C LEU A 141 -7.63 18.36 -7.39
N CYS A 142 -8.69 17.82 -7.99
CA CYS A 142 -9.67 18.60 -8.77
C CYS A 142 -10.66 19.39 -7.90
N GLY A 143 -10.96 18.89 -6.70
CA GLY A 143 -11.99 19.44 -5.80
C GLY A 143 -11.48 20.51 -4.83
N LEU A 144 -10.17 20.65 -4.65
CA LEU A 144 -9.60 21.60 -3.70
C LEU A 144 -9.82 23.05 -4.16
N GLY A 145 -10.39 23.86 -3.26
CA GLY A 145 -10.62 25.29 -3.48
C GLY A 145 -9.36 26.15 -3.30
N ASP A 146 -9.48 27.44 -3.56
CA ASP A 146 -8.37 28.43 -3.52
C ASP A 146 -8.00 28.90 -2.10
N THR A 147 -8.34 28.12 -1.07
CA THR A 147 -8.00 28.46 0.32
C THR A 147 -6.55 28.07 0.62
N LYS A 148 -5.96 28.70 1.64
CA LYS A 148 -4.60 28.37 2.09
C LYS A 148 -4.51 26.91 2.56
N GLU A 149 -5.55 26.43 3.24
CA GLU A 149 -5.69 25.06 3.71
C GLU A 149 -5.82 24.10 2.53
N GLY A 150 -6.65 24.43 1.54
CA GLY A 150 -6.79 23.66 0.31
C GLY A 150 -5.48 23.53 -0.46
N GLN A 151 -4.73 24.64 -0.57
CA GLN A 151 -3.41 24.64 -1.18
C GLN A 151 -2.36 23.82 -0.41
N THR A 152 -2.43 23.83 0.92
CA THR A 152 -1.55 23.00 1.77
C THR A 152 -1.85 21.52 1.57
N LEU A 153 -3.14 21.16 1.53
CA LEU A 153 -3.58 19.79 1.29
C LEU A 153 -3.26 19.32 -0.12
N LEU A 154 -3.38 20.21 -1.12
CA LEU A 154 -2.98 19.94 -2.51
C LEU A 154 -1.50 19.59 -2.60
N ASP A 155 -0.64 20.40 -1.99
CA ASP A 155 0.80 20.12 -1.96
C ASP A 155 1.11 18.82 -1.21
N ALA A 156 0.34 18.47 -0.16
CA ALA A 156 0.48 17.19 0.53
C ALA A 156 0.10 16.00 -0.37
N TYR A 157 -1.03 16.08 -1.09
CA TYR A 157 -1.43 15.06 -2.05
C TYR A 157 -0.41 14.87 -3.17
N LEU A 158 0.14 15.95 -3.73
CA LEU A 158 1.19 15.86 -4.76
C LEU A 158 2.47 15.22 -4.23
N ARG A 159 2.87 15.52 -3.00
CA ARG A 159 4.04 14.90 -2.36
C ARG A 159 3.86 13.42 -2.07
N VAL A 160 2.62 12.96 -1.86
CA VAL A 160 2.30 11.53 -1.72
C VAL A 160 2.22 10.88 -3.10
N LEU A 161 1.65 11.58 -4.09
CA LEU A 161 1.49 11.07 -5.45
C LEU A 161 2.84 10.74 -6.10
N GLU A 162 3.83 11.61 -5.97
CA GLU A 162 5.17 11.42 -6.57
C GLU A 162 5.82 10.06 -6.22
N PRO A 163 6.08 9.73 -4.94
CA PRO A 163 6.69 8.44 -4.61
C PRO A 163 5.78 7.25 -4.94
N LEU A 164 4.46 7.41 -4.94
CA LEU A 164 3.54 6.34 -5.38
C LEU A 164 3.69 6.03 -6.87
N LEU A 165 3.89 7.06 -7.70
CA LEU A 165 4.09 6.87 -9.14
C LEU A 165 5.45 6.26 -9.46
N GLU A 166 6.50 6.64 -8.72
CA GLU A 166 7.88 6.21 -8.98
C GLU A 166 8.24 4.84 -8.38
N ASN A 167 7.81 4.58 -7.15
CA ASN A 167 8.30 3.44 -6.35
C ASN A 167 7.32 2.27 -6.26
N THR A 168 6.20 2.34 -6.99
CA THR A 168 5.26 1.22 -7.10
C THR A 168 5.22 0.68 -8.52
N GLN A 169 4.39 -0.33 -8.74
CA GLN A 169 4.13 -0.87 -10.08
C GLN A 169 3.68 0.17 -11.12
N LEU A 170 3.18 1.33 -10.69
CA LEU A 170 2.68 2.41 -11.56
C LEU A 170 3.77 3.00 -12.46
N ASN A 171 5.04 2.90 -12.06
CA ASN A 171 6.18 3.29 -12.90
C ASN A 171 6.32 2.37 -14.11
N ARG A 172 6.09 1.06 -13.94
CA ARG A 172 6.23 0.07 -15.02
C ARG A 172 4.96 -0.11 -15.82
N ARG A 173 3.80 -0.03 -15.17
CA ARG A 173 2.46 -0.17 -15.77
C ARG A 173 1.59 1.01 -15.34
N PRO A 174 1.67 2.14 -16.06
CA PRO A 174 0.97 3.37 -15.68
C PRO A 174 -0.56 3.21 -15.67
N TYR A 175 -1.18 3.23 -14.49
CA TYR A 175 -2.62 3.33 -14.33
C TYR A 175 -3.08 4.76 -14.67
N LYS A 176 -4.07 4.91 -15.55
CA LYS A 176 -4.68 6.22 -15.89
C LYS A 176 -3.70 7.34 -16.27
N LYS A 177 -2.58 7.00 -16.91
CA LYS A 177 -1.49 7.93 -17.28
C LYS A 177 -1.96 9.26 -17.87
N GLU A 178 -2.82 9.20 -18.88
CA GLU A 178 -3.36 10.39 -19.57
C GLU A 178 -4.26 11.23 -18.67
N GLU A 179 -5.06 10.61 -17.80
CA GLU A 179 -5.92 11.32 -16.85
C GLU A 179 -5.08 12.04 -15.80
N ILE A 180 -4.07 11.37 -15.25
CA ILE A 180 -3.11 11.95 -14.30
C ILE A 180 -2.44 13.17 -14.95
N TYR A 181 -1.89 13.03 -16.15
CA TYR A 181 -1.25 14.13 -16.87
C TYR A 181 -2.20 15.31 -17.11
N ARG A 182 -3.44 15.05 -17.52
CA ARG A 182 -4.45 16.11 -17.72
C ARG A 182 -4.74 16.87 -16.43
N VAL A 183 -4.93 16.17 -15.31
CA VAL A 183 -5.17 16.80 -14.00
C VAL A 183 -3.95 17.64 -13.60
N LEU A 184 -2.74 17.09 -13.70
CA LEU A 184 -1.50 17.81 -13.43
C LEU A 184 -1.35 19.09 -14.28
N GLN A 185 -1.67 19.03 -15.58
CA GLN A 185 -1.63 20.19 -16.47
C GLN A 185 -2.65 21.27 -16.09
N GLN A 186 -3.85 20.88 -15.65
CA GLN A 186 -4.87 21.81 -15.14
C GLN A 186 -4.40 22.55 -13.88
N LEU A 187 -3.58 21.91 -13.03
CA LEU A 187 -3.02 22.55 -11.83
C LEU A 187 -1.96 23.62 -12.16
N ILE A 188 -1.21 23.48 -13.26
CA ILE A 188 -0.21 24.47 -13.69
C ILE A 188 -0.86 25.63 -14.46
N HIS A 189 -1.87 25.32 -15.26
CA HIS A 189 -2.59 26.28 -16.12
C HIS A 189 -4.05 26.44 -15.67
N PRO A 190 -4.30 26.86 -14.42
CA PRO A 190 -5.66 27.01 -13.96
C PRO A 190 -6.32 28.16 -14.74
N GLY A 191 -7.61 28.04 -15.04
CA GLY A 191 -8.35 29.01 -15.87
C GLY A 191 -8.26 30.45 -15.37
N MET A 192 -8.75 31.39 -16.19
CA MET A 192 -8.53 32.86 -16.24
C MET A 192 -8.52 33.67 -14.92
N GLN A 193 -8.83 33.08 -13.75
CA GLN A 193 -8.89 33.75 -12.44
C GLN A 193 -7.95 33.16 -11.36
N ARG A 194 -7.21 32.08 -11.64
CA ARG A 194 -6.36 31.41 -10.64
C ARG A 194 -4.87 31.62 -10.92
N LYS A 195 -4.10 31.89 -9.86
CA LYS A 195 -2.63 31.90 -9.91
C LYS A 195 -2.11 30.59 -9.34
N ALA A 196 -1.49 29.76 -10.17
CA ALA A 196 -0.85 28.54 -9.70
C ALA A 196 0.35 28.88 -8.78
N HIS A 197 0.35 28.29 -7.58
CA HIS A 197 1.36 28.48 -6.56
C HIS A 197 2.73 27.91 -7.01
N SER A 198 3.82 28.56 -6.59
CA SER A 198 5.18 28.19 -7.00
C SER A 198 5.56 26.76 -6.57
N THR A 199 5.17 26.34 -5.36
CA THR A 199 5.40 24.98 -4.85
C THR A 199 4.69 23.94 -5.71
N THR A 200 3.41 24.14 -6.00
CA THR A 200 2.60 23.27 -6.85
C THR A 200 3.22 23.12 -8.23
N LYS A 201 3.59 24.24 -8.88
CA LYS A 201 4.25 24.21 -10.19
C LYS A 201 5.53 23.37 -10.16
N ARG A 202 6.34 23.53 -9.12
CA ARG A 202 7.59 22.77 -8.95
C ARG A 202 7.33 21.27 -8.78
N LEU A 203 6.37 20.90 -7.93
CA LEU A 203 6.01 19.49 -7.68
C LEU A 203 5.43 18.84 -8.94
N VAL A 204 4.47 19.49 -9.59
CA VAL A 204 3.85 18.97 -10.81
C VAL A 204 4.88 18.82 -11.92
N LYS A 205 5.73 19.84 -12.13
CA LYS A 205 6.78 19.78 -13.15
C LYS A 205 7.71 18.60 -12.91
N ARG A 206 8.14 18.38 -11.67
CA ARG A 206 8.95 17.23 -11.28
C ARG A 206 8.28 15.90 -11.60
N ILE A 207 7.01 15.72 -11.23
CA ILE A 207 6.26 14.49 -11.54
C ILE A 207 6.17 14.25 -13.06
N ILE A 208 5.97 15.30 -13.86
CA ILE A 208 5.90 15.16 -15.32
C ILE A 208 7.26 14.72 -15.89
N GLU A 209 8.33 15.39 -15.48
CA GLU A 209 9.69 15.12 -15.97
C GLU A 209 10.16 13.71 -15.53
N ASP A 210 9.98 13.37 -14.26
CA ASP A 210 10.55 12.15 -13.67
C ASP A 210 9.72 10.89 -13.96
N TRP A 211 8.39 11.02 -14.07
CA TRP A 211 7.49 9.88 -14.28
C TRP A 211 6.83 9.85 -15.66
N TYR A 212 6.18 10.93 -16.09
CA TYR A 212 5.36 10.91 -17.32
C TYR A 212 6.22 10.80 -18.58
N ASP A 213 7.29 11.60 -18.68
CA ASP A 213 8.17 11.62 -19.86
C ASP A 213 9.02 10.34 -19.93
N CYS A 214 9.54 9.87 -18.79
CA CYS A 214 10.26 8.60 -18.68
C CYS A 214 9.43 7.40 -19.15
N CYS A 215 8.14 7.34 -18.77
CA CYS A 215 7.21 6.30 -19.23
C CYS A 215 6.78 6.45 -20.69
N SER A 216 7.05 7.60 -21.34
CA SER A 216 6.65 7.90 -22.72
C SER A 216 7.77 7.67 -23.73
N SER A 217 9.01 7.49 -23.27
CA SER A 217 10.13 7.18 -24.15
C SER A 217 9.96 5.75 -24.69
N PRO A 218 9.68 5.55 -25.99
CA PRO A 218 9.82 4.22 -26.57
C PRO A 218 11.27 3.83 -26.41
N ALA A 219 11.54 2.63 -25.89
CA ALA A 219 12.88 2.08 -25.82
C ALA A 219 13.53 2.09 -27.21
N THR A 220 14.27 3.15 -27.53
CA THR A 220 15.18 3.18 -28.66
C THR A 220 16.58 2.93 -28.13
N SER A 221 17.16 1.83 -28.65
CA SER A 221 18.58 1.50 -28.74
C SER A 221 19.34 1.12 -27.46
N SER A 222 19.43 -0.18 -27.22
CA SER A 222 20.73 -0.88 -27.32
C SER A 222 20.54 -2.29 -27.91
N LEU A 223 20.43 -2.36 -29.25
CA LEU A 223 20.76 -3.58 -29.98
C LEU A 223 22.27 -3.80 -29.83
N GLY A 224 22.66 -4.81 -29.05
CA GLY A 224 23.95 -5.48 -29.18
C GLY A 224 23.94 -6.43 -30.38
N PRO A 225 25.11 -6.75 -30.96
CA PRO A 225 25.23 -7.27 -32.32
C PRO A 225 24.72 -8.71 -32.44
N SER A 226 24.11 -8.96 -33.58
CA SER A 226 23.71 -10.24 -34.13
C SER A 226 24.84 -11.27 -34.13
N THR A 227 24.53 -12.48 -33.69
CA THR A 227 25.23 -13.73 -34.04
C THR A 227 24.19 -14.76 -34.51
N PRO A 228 24.59 -15.69 -35.38
CA PRO A 228 23.81 -16.13 -36.52
C PRO A 228 22.95 -17.35 -36.22
N ALA A 229 22.02 -17.60 -37.14
CA ALA A 229 21.16 -18.77 -37.24
C ALA A 229 21.87 -20.09 -36.92
N ASP A 230 21.29 -20.86 -36.00
CA ASP A 230 21.44 -22.31 -35.94
C ASP A 230 20.07 -22.93 -36.19
N ASP A 231 20.03 -23.71 -37.26
CA ASP A 231 18.95 -24.57 -37.73
C ASP A 231 18.45 -25.52 -36.64
N ILE A 232 17.13 -25.58 -36.43
CA ILE A 232 16.47 -26.76 -35.85
C ILE A 232 15.28 -27.12 -36.75
N PRO A 233 15.25 -28.29 -37.39
CA PRO A 233 14.22 -28.66 -38.37
C PRO A 233 12.84 -28.89 -37.75
N GLU A 234 11.81 -28.36 -38.42
CA GLU A 234 10.43 -28.82 -38.31
C GLU A 234 10.34 -30.26 -38.84
N ASP A 235 10.20 -31.25 -37.95
CA ASP A 235 9.32 -32.43 -38.11
C ASP A 235 9.49 -33.40 -36.92
N VAL A 236 8.64 -33.28 -35.89
CA VAL A 236 8.12 -34.47 -35.19
C VAL A 236 6.66 -34.23 -34.85
N LEU A 237 5.85 -34.69 -35.79
CA LEU A 237 4.43 -34.98 -35.77
C LEU A 237 3.87 -35.57 -34.47
N ALA A 238 2.65 -35.12 -34.18
CA ALA A 238 1.61 -35.71 -33.36
C ALA A 238 1.65 -37.25 -33.14
N LYS A 239 1.43 -37.65 -31.88
CA LYS A 239 0.86 -38.91 -31.34
C LYS A 239 1.04 -38.81 -29.81
N GLN A 240 0.05 -38.90 -28.91
CA GLN A 240 -1.13 -39.75 -28.84
C GLN A 240 -2.22 -39.10 -27.95
N VAL A 241 -3.46 -39.35 -28.35
CA VAL A 241 -4.68 -39.31 -27.53
C VAL A 241 -4.69 -40.55 -26.63
N VAL A 242 -5.03 -40.38 -25.34
CA VAL A 242 -6.11 -41.02 -24.54
C VAL A 242 -5.98 -40.51 -23.11
#